data_AF-A0A1V6DIT7-F1
#
_entry.id   AF-A0A1V6DIT7-F1
#
_cell.length_a   1.000
_cell.length_b   1.000
_cell.length_c   1.000
_cell.angle_alpha   90.00
_cell.angle_beta   90.00
_cell.angle_gamma   90.00
#
_symmetry.space_group_name_H-M   'P 1'
#
loop_
_entity.id
_entity.type
_entity.pdbx_description
1 polymer ?
#
loop_
_entity_poly.entity_id
_entity_poly.type
_entity_poly.pdbx_seq_one_letter_code
_entity_poly.pdbx_strand_id
1 'polypeptide(L)'
;MGNRPQKGYDYRRAGVAMVTLKTRPGVRLCRITQRTFELTETGRIVQHELQGIPAFYGQVKIGQYQIMPDHLHALVHVVRDLPEDVTLQHVVRGFKLGVDRICRERFGEASFQVFEKGMFDRLVFDRDHLKREVAYVRDNVRRYRLRRAHPALFQKPRVVMTLADGLRLWGVGNAFLLTHPCRMQVQISRRETEEQWEARQEVLDEMLTQGCVFVSPFISPHEQRVLRTVAMRGGCAIRLTHDFFGERYKPGGERFDWCCAGRLLEVSVAGEFVRYARLDRAACLRLNEVAGLIATTEWSQWRV
;
A
#
# COMPACT_ATOMS: atom_id res chain seq x y z
N MET A 1 9.79 -3.23 17.15
CA MET A 1 8.68 -4.22 17.20
C MET A 1 8.66 -4.94 15.87
N GLY A 2 9.11 -6.20 15.79
CA GLY A 2 8.88 -7.05 14.61
C GLY A 2 7.44 -7.60 14.63
N ASN A 3 6.98 -8.18 13.52
CA ASN A 3 5.73 -8.95 13.57
C ASN A 3 5.92 -10.17 14.47
N ARG A 4 4.85 -10.60 15.16
CA ARG A 4 4.83 -11.92 15.80
C ARG A 4 4.92 -12.98 14.70
N PRO A 5 5.74 -14.04 14.85
CA PRO A 5 5.77 -15.14 13.91
C PRO A 5 4.35 -15.65 13.65
N GLN A 6 4.04 -15.96 12.40
CA GLN A 6 2.76 -16.57 12.05
C GLN A 6 2.54 -17.84 12.87
N LYS A 7 1.49 -17.81 13.70
CA LYS A 7 1.19 -18.89 14.65
C LYS A 7 0.95 -20.20 13.89
N GLY A 8 1.66 -21.26 14.29
CA GLY A 8 1.51 -22.59 13.69
C GLY A 8 2.31 -22.83 12.41
N TYR A 9 3.11 -21.87 11.94
CA TYR A 9 4.04 -22.10 10.83
C TYR A 9 5.44 -22.47 11.33
N ASP A 10 6.01 -23.53 10.78
CA ASP A 10 7.40 -23.93 11.01
C ASP A 10 8.34 -23.21 10.04
N TYR A 11 9.09 -22.22 10.55
CA TYR A 11 10.03 -21.38 9.80
C TYR A 11 11.30 -22.11 9.34
N ARG A 12 11.39 -23.42 9.58
CA ARG A 12 12.42 -24.29 9.00
C ARG A 12 12.00 -24.82 7.64
N ARG A 13 10.70 -24.91 7.36
CA ARG A 13 10.19 -25.56 6.15
C ARG A 13 10.45 -24.75 4.89
N ALA A 14 10.59 -25.46 3.78
CA ALA A 14 10.64 -24.89 2.45
C ALA A 14 9.45 -23.97 2.18
N GLY A 15 9.71 -22.82 1.58
CA GLY A 15 8.72 -21.78 1.37
C GLY A 15 9.37 -20.46 0.98
N VAL A 16 8.53 -19.45 0.74
CA VAL A 16 8.98 -18.11 0.40
C VAL A 16 8.40 -17.11 1.39
N ALA A 17 9.24 -16.20 1.86
CA ALA A 17 8.85 -15.13 2.77
C ALA A 17 9.29 -13.78 2.22
N MET A 18 8.39 -12.80 2.24
CA MET A 18 8.71 -11.39 2.06
C MET A 18 9.19 -10.82 3.39
N VAL A 19 10.49 -10.55 3.51
CA VAL A 19 11.14 -10.02 4.71
C VAL A 19 11.36 -8.52 4.57
N THR A 20 11.04 -7.77 5.62
CA THR A 20 11.30 -6.34 5.75
C THR A 20 12.09 -6.05 7.02
N LEU A 21 13.24 -5.39 6.86
CA LEU A 21 14.14 -5.02 7.95
C LEU A 21 14.26 -3.50 8.02
N LYS A 22 13.88 -2.89 9.14
CA LYS A 22 14.04 -1.45 9.36
C LYS A 22 15.44 -1.14 9.89
N THR A 23 16.04 -0.07 9.38
CA THR A 23 17.29 0.44 9.95
C THR A 23 17.05 1.15 11.27
N ARG A 24 18.08 1.24 12.10
CA ARG A 24 18.03 2.10 13.30
C ARG A 24 17.94 3.57 12.87
N PRO A 25 17.34 4.45 13.70
CA PRO A 25 17.31 5.88 13.45
C PRO A 25 18.72 6.42 13.13
N GLY A 26 18.82 7.27 12.10
CA GLY A 26 20.09 7.84 11.64
C GLY A 26 20.83 7.01 10.58
N VAL A 27 20.60 5.69 10.51
CA VAL A 27 21.27 4.83 9.52
C VAL A 27 20.54 4.90 8.17
N ARG A 28 21.28 5.28 7.11
CA ARG A 28 20.78 5.36 5.74
C ARG A 28 21.47 4.35 4.83
N LEU A 29 20.71 3.54 4.11
CA LEU A 29 21.26 2.53 3.18
C LEU A 29 21.41 3.04 1.74
N CYS A 30 20.61 4.01 1.34
CA CYS A 30 20.70 4.58 0.00
C CYS A 30 20.20 6.03 -0.02
N ARG A 31 20.63 6.76 -1.05
CA ARG A 31 20.07 8.05 -1.44
C ARG A 31 19.22 7.85 -2.69
N ILE A 32 17.95 8.23 -2.60
CA ILE A 32 17.03 8.23 -3.74
C ILE A 32 16.65 9.68 -4.04
N THR A 33 16.97 10.13 -5.25
CA THR A 33 16.50 11.39 -5.82
C THR A 33 15.48 11.11 -6.92
N GLN A 34 14.94 12.16 -7.56
CA GLN A 34 14.06 11.97 -8.72
C GLN A 34 14.79 11.34 -9.90
N ARG A 35 16.12 11.53 -10.01
CA ARG A 35 16.92 11.06 -11.17
C ARG A 35 17.82 9.87 -10.84
N THR A 36 18.37 9.83 -9.63
CA THR A 36 19.40 8.85 -9.25
C THR A 36 18.93 7.92 -8.13
N PHE A 37 19.59 6.78 -8.04
CA PHE A 37 19.51 5.82 -6.95
C PHE A 37 20.95 5.39 -6.66
N GLU A 38 21.43 5.66 -5.44
CA GLU A 38 22.81 5.38 -5.05
C GLU A 38 22.83 4.72 -3.67
N LEU A 39 23.50 3.57 -3.56
CA LEU A 39 23.74 2.93 -2.26
C LEU A 39 24.78 3.75 -1.48
N THR A 40 24.54 3.93 -0.19
CA THR A 40 25.58 4.36 0.74
C THR A 40 26.59 3.23 0.93
N GLU A 41 27.72 3.50 1.58
CA GLU A 41 28.67 2.45 1.93
C GLU A 41 28.02 1.34 2.78
N THR A 42 27.23 1.71 3.80
CA THR A 42 26.41 0.76 4.56
C THR A 42 25.45 -0.02 3.67
N GLY A 43 24.82 0.63 2.68
CA GLY A 43 23.96 -0.03 1.71
C GLY A 43 24.67 -1.08 0.85
N ARG A 44 25.91 -0.81 0.43
CA ARG A 44 26.73 -1.77 -0.32
C ARG A 44 27.11 -2.97 0.53
N ILE A 45 27.47 -2.75 1.80
CA ILE A 45 27.73 -3.83 2.76
C ILE A 45 26.47 -4.69 2.94
N VAL A 46 25.31 -4.05 3.16
CA VAL A 46 24.01 -4.73 3.24
C VAL A 46 23.71 -5.55 1.99
N GLN A 47 23.96 -5.00 0.80
CA GLN A 47 23.74 -5.72 -0.45
C GLN A 47 24.65 -6.94 -0.58
N HIS A 48 25.93 -6.77 -0.28
CA HIS A 48 26.94 -7.84 -0.35
C HIS A 48 26.58 -8.99 0.60
N GLU A 49 26.35 -8.67 1.88
CA GLU A 49 25.99 -9.69 2.89
C GLU A 49 24.68 -10.38 2.55
N LEU A 50 23.69 -9.66 1.99
CA LEU A 50 22.42 -10.25 1.59
C LEU A 50 22.64 -11.28 0.48
N GLN A 51 23.41 -10.93 -0.55
CA GLN A 51 23.74 -11.83 -1.66
C GLN A 51 24.65 -12.99 -1.23
N GLY A 52 25.40 -12.83 -0.14
CA GLY A 52 26.26 -13.86 0.45
C GLY A 52 25.51 -14.92 1.27
N ILE A 53 24.25 -14.70 1.67
CA ILE A 53 23.47 -15.65 2.48
C ILE A 53 23.49 -17.10 1.94
N PRO A 54 23.33 -17.36 0.62
CA PRO A 54 23.34 -18.72 0.09
C PRO A 54 24.66 -19.49 0.30
N ALA A 55 25.78 -18.79 0.48
CA ALA A 55 27.07 -19.43 0.76
C ALA A 55 27.14 -20.01 2.18
N PHE A 56 26.43 -19.41 3.13
CA PHE A 56 26.31 -19.91 4.52
C PHE A 56 25.15 -20.90 4.66
N TYR A 57 24.07 -20.69 3.91
CA TYR A 57 22.86 -21.51 3.95
C TYR A 57 22.49 -21.93 2.53
N GLY A 58 23.02 -23.06 2.05
CA GLY A 58 22.77 -23.56 0.69
C GLY A 58 21.30 -23.93 0.41
N GLN A 59 20.45 -23.99 1.44
CA GLN A 59 19.00 -24.13 1.38
C GLN A 59 18.27 -22.81 1.07
N VAL A 60 18.97 -21.68 1.12
CA VAL A 60 18.38 -20.34 0.99
C VAL A 60 18.83 -19.70 -0.32
N LYS A 61 17.87 -19.11 -1.04
CA LYS A 61 18.12 -18.22 -2.18
C LYS A 61 17.49 -16.87 -1.92
N ILE A 62 18.14 -15.81 -2.39
CA ILE A 62 17.60 -14.46 -2.35
C ILE A 62 16.91 -14.16 -3.68
N GLY A 63 15.62 -13.87 -3.61
CA GLY A 63 14.80 -13.46 -4.75
C GLY A 63 14.90 -11.96 -5.01
N GLN A 64 13.79 -11.37 -5.48
CA GLN A 64 13.72 -9.93 -5.68
C GLN A 64 13.87 -9.20 -4.32
N TYR A 65 14.76 -8.21 -4.27
CA TYR A 65 14.93 -7.34 -3.12
C TYR A 65 14.99 -5.87 -3.57
N GLN A 66 14.81 -4.96 -2.61
CA GLN A 66 14.98 -3.52 -2.77
C GLN A 66 15.53 -2.92 -1.47
N ILE A 67 16.68 -2.26 -1.58
CA ILE A 67 17.25 -1.43 -0.51
C ILE A 67 16.61 -0.05 -0.60
N MET A 68 15.98 0.39 0.48
CA MET A 68 15.35 1.70 0.65
C MET A 68 16.16 2.52 1.67
N PRO A 69 15.96 3.85 1.75
CA PRO A 69 16.81 4.68 2.60
C PRO A 69 16.83 4.26 4.07
N ASP A 70 15.72 3.75 4.62
CA ASP A 70 15.53 3.41 6.03
C ASP A 70 15.09 1.94 6.25
N HIS A 71 15.08 1.11 5.22
CA HIS A 71 14.71 -0.30 5.34
C HIS A 71 15.16 -1.13 4.14
N LEU A 72 15.18 -2.44 4.30
CA LEU A 72 15.37 -3.44 3.24
C LEU A 72 14.08 -4.24 3.07
N HIS A 73 13.67 -4.46 1.83
CA HIS A 73 12.68 -5.46 1.43
C HIS A 73 13.38 -6.59 0.67
N ALA A 74 13.14 -7.85 1.01
CA ALA A 74 13.73 -8.99 0.32
C ALA A 74 12.80 -10.21 0.33
N LEU A 75 12.63 -10.84 -0.83
CA LEU A 75 12.07 -12.19 -0.91
C LEU A 75 13.16 -13.20 -0.57
N VAL A 76 12.92 -13.98 0.47
CA VAL A 76 13.82 -15.06 0.90
C VAL A 76 13.15 -16.39 0.56
N HIS A 77 13.82 -17.18 -0.26
CA HIS A 77 13.36 -18.49 -0.71
C HIS A 77 14.11 -19.58 0.06
N VAL A 78 13.41 -20.29 0.94
CA VAL A 78 13.89 -21.53 1.53
C VAL A 78 13.50 -22.64 0.56
N VAL A 79 14.46 -23.09 -0.25
CA VAL A 79 14.16 -24.02 -1.37
C VAL A 79 14.04 -25.48 -0.93
N ARG A 80 14.58 -25.81 0.26
CA ARG A 80 14.45 -27.08 0.96
C ARG A 80 14.53 -26.81 2.45
N ASP A 81 13.99 -27.70 3.27
CA ASP A 81 13.95 -27.51 4.73
C ASP A 81 15.35 -27.18 5.29
N LEU A 82 15.39 -26.18 6.16
CA LEU A 82 16.57 -25.78 6.90
C LEU A 82 16.96 -26.86 7.92
N PRO A 83 18.22 -26.89 8.39
CA PRO A 83 18.64 -27.74 9.50
C PRO A 83 17.73 -27.59 10.72
N GLU A 84 17.66 -28.63 11.56
CA GLU A 84 16.69 -28.75 12.64
C GLU A 84 16.68 -27.57 13.62
N ASP A 85 17.84 -26.97 13.84
CA ASP A 85 18.13 -25.84 14.74
C ASP A 85 18.13 -24.47 14.03
N VAL A 86 17.96 -24.42 12.71
CA VAL A 86 18.05 -23.21 11.90
C VAL A 86 16.67 -22.80 11.40
N THR A 87 16.19 -21.64 11.85
CA THR A 87 14.97 -21.02 11.35
C THR A 87 15.30 -19.87 10.40
N LEU A 88 14.31 -19.39 9.63
CA LEU A 88 14.45 -18.16 8.85
C LEU A 88 14.93 -16.97 9.73
N GLN A 89 14.47 -16.90 10.99
CA GLN A 89 14.91 -15.90 11.95
C GLN A 89 16.40 -16.03 12.27
N HIS A 90 16.93 -17.25 12.37
CA HIS A 90 18.36 -17.51 12.55
C HIS A 90 19.17 -17.05 11.33
N VAL A 91 18.71 -17.34 10.12
CA VAL A 91 19.34 -16.87 8.87
C VAL A 91 19.40 -15.34 8.84
N VAL A 92 18.28 -14.67 9.11
CA VAL A 92 18.20 -13.20 9.14
C VAL A 92 19.06 -12.60 10.25
N ARG A 93 19.13 -13.26 11.42
CA ARG A 93 20.03 -12.85 12.50
C ARG A 93 21.50 -12.95 12.09
N GLY A 94 21.91 -14.05 11.46
CA GLY A 94 23.27 -14.23 10.95
C GLY A 94 23.65 -13.13 9.96
N PHE A 95 22.78 -12.86 8.98
CA PHE A 95 22.93 -11.75 8.04
C PHE A 95 23.14 -10.40 8.74
N LYS A 96 22.31 -10.05 9.73
CA LYS A 96 22.45 -8.78 10.47
C LYS A 96 23.78 -8.69 11.21
N LEU A 97 24.22 -9.78 11.82
CA LEU A 97 25.50 -9.83 12.54
C LEU A 97 26.69 -9.65 11.58
N GLY A 98 26.63 -10.25 10.39
CA GLY A 98 27.65 -10.06 9.35
C GLY A 98 27.75 -8.61 8.88
N VAL A 99 26.61 -7.98 8.59
CA VAL A 99 26.53 -6.55 8.26
C VAL A 99 27.11 -5.68 9.39
N ASP A 100 26.68 -5.91 10.62
CA ASP A 100 27.13 -5.14 11.78
C ASP A 100 28.65 -5.28 11.97
N ARG A 101 29.19 -6.50 11.85
CA ARG A 101 30.65 -6.75 11.96
C ARG A 101 31.43 -5.92 10.95
N ILE A 102 31.09 -6.02 9.66
CA ILE A 102 31.80 -5.29 8.59
C ILE A 102 31.66 -3.78 8.79
N CYS A 103 30.49 -3.30 9.20
CA CYS A 103 30.30 -1.87 9.46
C CYS A 103 31.14 -1.39 10.66
N ARG A 104 31.27 -2.17 11.74
CA ARG A 104 32.12 -1.81 12.89
C ARG A 104 33.58 -1.70 12.49
N GLU A 105 34.07 -2.67 11.72
CA GLU A 105 35.44 -2.66 11.17
C GLU A 105 35.67 -1.46 10.26
N ARG A 106 34.68 -1.12 9.41
CA ARG A 106 34.80 -0.07 8.42
C ARG A 106 34.69 1.34 8.98
N PHE A 107 33.80 1.56 9.95
CA PHE A 107 33.50 2.89 10.50
C PHE A 107 34.16 3.16 11.87
N GLY A 108 34.84 2.16 12.45
CA GLY A 108 35.56 2.32 13.72
C GLY A 108 34.65 2.48 14.95
N GLU A 109 33.35 2.16 14.84
CA GLU A 109 32.39 2.31 15.92
C GLU A 109 31.92 0.93 16.41
N ALA A 110 32.44 0.47 17.56
CA ALA A 110 32.16 -0.88 18.08
C ALA A 110 30.67 -1.15 18.38
N SER A 111 29.89 -0.11 18.67
CA SER A 111 28.45 -0.18 18.93
C SER A 111 27.58 -0.11 17.68
N PHE A 112 28.17 0.01 16.49
CA PHE A 112 27.40 0.21 15.27
C PHE A 112 26.47 -0.99 15.01
N GLN A 113 25.19 -0.67 14.80
CA GLN A 113 24.15 -1.63 14.45
C GLN A 113 23.26 -1.03 13.36
N VAL A 114 23.15 -1.74 12.24
CA VAL A 114 22.43 -1.22 11.07
C VAL A 114 20.92 -1.33 11.25
N PHE A 115 20.45 -2.50 11.69
CA PHE A 115 19.02 -2.83 11.73
C PHE A 115 18.46 -2.83 13.16
N GLU A 116 17.17 -2.51 13.29
CA GLU A 116 16.43 -2.72 14.53
C GLU A 116 16.31 -4.21 14.89
N LYS A 117 16.00 -4.51 16.17
CA LYS A 117 15.73 -5.87 16.63
C LYS A 117 14.49 -6.45 15.96
N GLY A 118 14.58 -7.73 15.56
CA GLY A 118 13.48 -8.50 14.94
C GLY A 118 13.38 -8.29 13.44
N MET A 119 12.33 -8.82 12.82
CA MET A 119 12.01 -8.63 11.41
C MET A 119 10.49 -8.52 11.23
N PHE A 120 10.07 -8.00 10.09
CA PHE A 120 8.70 -8.20 9.62
C PHE A 120 8.76 -9.19 8.47
N ASP A 121 7.92 -10.21 8.53
CA ASP A 121 7.81 -11.19 7.47
C ASP A 121 6.34 -11.43 7.10
N ARG A 122 6.15 -11.87 5.86
CA ARG A 122 4.89 -12.37 5.33
C ARG A 122 5.18 -13.59 4.48
N LEU A 123 4.55 -14.71 4.80
CA LEU A 123 4.65 -15.93 4.00
C LEU A 123 3.92 -15.76 2.66
N VAL A 124 4.48 -16.35 1.61
CA VAL A 124 3.94 -16.36 0.26
C VAL A 124 3.47 -17.77 -0.06
N PHE A 125 2.16 -17.93 -0.22
CA PHE A 125 1.52 -19.25 -0.28
C PHE A 125 1.33 -19.79 -1.70
N ASP A 126 1.32 -18.92 -2.71
CA ASP A 126 1.08 -19.30 -4.09
C ASP A 126 1.86 -18.45 -5.10
N ARG A 127 1.86 -18.88 -6.37
CA ARG A 127 2.62 -18.22 -7.45
C ARG A 127 2.10 -16.82 -7.77
N ASP A 128 0.80 -16.56 -7.65
CA ASP A 128 0.24 -15.25 -7.96
C ASP A 128 0.52 -14.25 -6.83
N HIS A 129 0.51 -14.71 -5.58
CA HIS A 129 1.02 -13.97 -4.44
C HIS A 129 2.50 -13.63 -4.64
N LEU A 130 3.32 -14.58 -5.07
CA LEU A 130 4.73 -14.31 -5.39
C LEU A 130 4.88 -13.24 -6.46
N LYS A 131 4.11 -13.32 -7.57
CA LYS A 131 4.12 -12.29 -8.62
C LYS A 131 3.76 -10.91 -8.06
N ARG A 132 2.74 -10.82 -7.18
CA ARG A 132 2.34 -9.57 -6.52
C ARG A 132 3.45 -8.99 -5.64
N GLU A 133 4.13 -9.82 -4.84
CA GLU A 133 5.23 -9.36 -3.98
C GLU A 133 6.44 -8.92 -4.82
N VAL A 134 6.80 -9.65 -5.89
CA VAL A 134 7.87 -9.25 -6.82
C VAL A 134 7.57 -7.89 -7.46
N ALA A 135 6.34 -7.70 -7.97
CA ALA A 135 5.92 -6.43 -8.55
C ALA A 135 5.96 -5.30 -7.51
N TYR A 136 5.48 -5.55 -6.29
CA TYR A 136 5.54 -4.59 -5.18
C TYR A 136 6.98 -4.16 -4.86
N VAL A 137 7.91 -5.11 -4.79
CA VAL A 137 9.32 -4.85 -4.48
C VAL A 137 9.96 -3.96 -5.54
N ARG A 138 9.79 -4.31 -6.83
CA ARG A 138 10.33 -3.55 -7.98
C ARG A 138 9.81 -2.11 -8.03
N ASP A 139 8.55 -1.91 -7.63
CA ASP A 139 7.90 -0.61 -7.72
C ASP A 139 8.26 0.36 -6.58
N ASN A 140 8.95 -0.10 -5.52
CA ASN A 140 9.21 0.72 -4.33
C ASN A 140 9.96 2.02 -4.62
N VAL A 141 10.97 2.00 -5.49
CA VAL A 141 11.76 3.20 -5.84
C VAL A 141 10.90 4.22 -6.58
N ARG A 142 10.09 3.77 -7.54
CA ARG A 142 9.16 4.64 -8.27
C ARG A 142 8.13 5.26 -7.32
N ARG A 143 7.49 4.45 -6.46
CA ARG A 143 6.56 4.95 -5.43
C ARG A 143 7.22 5.92 -4.47
N TYR A 144 8.47 5.68 -4.06
CA TYR A 144 9.22 6.60 -3.23
C TYR A 144 9.42 7.96 -3.92
N ARG A 145 9.84 7.97 -5.19
CA ARG A 145 10.02 9.18 -6.00
C ARG A 145 8.71 9.96 -6.14
N LEU A 146 7.62 9.27 -6.46
CA LEU A 146 6.30 9.89 -6.63
C LEU A 146 5.77 10.50 -5.33
N ARG A 147 5.93 9.81 -4.18
CA ARG A 147 5.59 10.40 -2.87
C ARG A 147 6.36 11.68 -2.58
N ARG A 148 7.65 11.73 -2.98
CA ARG A 148 8.48 12.92 -2.79
C ARG A 148 8.17 14.04 -3.79
N ALA A 149 7.72 13.71 -5.00
CA ALA A 149 7.33 14.68 -6.03
C ALA A 149 5.96 15.31 -5.71
N HIS A 150 5.06 14.54 -5.10
CA HIS A 150 3.69 14.98 -4.79
C HIS A 150 3.38 14.89 -3.28
N PRO A 151 4.13 15.58 -2.41
CA PRO A 151 3.97 15.45 -0.96
C PRO A 151 2.57 15.86 -0.48
N ALA A 152 1.91 16.81 -1.17
CA ALA A 152 0.55 17.23 -0.85
C ALA A 152 -0.50 16.12 -1.03
N LEU A 153 -0.29 15.19 -1.96
CA LEU A 153 -1.21 14.07 -2.24
C LEU A 153 -0.96 12.86 -1.33
N PHE A 154 0.22 12.76 -0.72
CA PHE A 154 0.63 11.65 0.14
C PHE A 154 0.90 12.05 1.59
N GLN A 155 0.26 13.12 2.06
CA GLN A 155 0.26 13.47 3.49
C GLN A 155 -0.35 12.34 4.33
N LYS A 156 -0.08 12.37 5.64
CA LYS A 156 -0.77 11.47 6.58
C LYS A 156 -2.29 11.59 6.38
N PRO A 157 -3.07 10.50 6.56
CA PRO A 157 -4.52 10.61 6.62
C PRO A 157 -4.92 11.75 7.55
N ARG A 158 -5.84 12.58 7.10
CA ARG A 158 -6.36 13.73 7.83
C ARG A 158 -7.85 13.81 7.65
N VAL A 159 -8.53 14.54 8.53
CA VAL A 159 -9.95 14.82 8.32
C VAL A 159 -10.10 15.72 7.10
N VAL A 160 -10.90 15.28 6.13
CA VAL A 160 -11.17 15.99 4.88
C VAL A 160 -12.57 16.60 4.83
N MET A 161 -13.49 16.09 5.65
CA MET A 161 -14.86 16.59 5.79
C MET A 161 -15.42 16.15 7.14
N THR A 162 -16.28 16.97 7.75
CA THR A 162 -17.09 16.59 8.91
C THR A 162 -18.56 16.70 8.50
N LEU A 163 -19.32 15.62 8.67
CA LEU A 163 -20.75 15.60 8.35
C LEU A 163 -21.56 16.31 9.43
N ALA A 164 -22.82 16.64 9.11
CA ALA A 164 -23.73 17.33 10.03
C ALA A 164 -24.00 16.56 11.33
N ASP A 165 -23.94 15.22 11.27
CA ASP A 165 -24.07 14.34 12.44
C ASP A 165 -22.77 14.19 13.26
N GLY A 166 -21.74 14.99 12.94
CA GLY A 166 -20.45 14.99 13.62
C GLY A 166 -19.47 13.92 13.11
N LEU A 167 -19.83 13.09 12.14
CA LEU A 167 -18.91 12.08 11.60
C LEU A 167 -17.75 12.73 10.86
N ARG A 168 -16.52 12.48 11.33
CA ARG A 168 -15.28 12.95 10.72
C ARG A 168 -14.80 11.96 9.66
N LEU A 169 -14.75 12.40 8.41
CA LEU A 169 -14.27 11.62 7.27
C LEU A 169 -12.76 11.80 7.11
N TRP A 170 -12.00 10.70 7.16
CA TRP A 170 -10.55 10.72 7.03
C TRP A 170 -10.13 10.42 5.61
N GLY A 171 -9.34 11.29 4.99
CA GLY A 171 -8.95 11.17 3.58
C GLY A 171 -7.45 11.13 3.33
N VAL A 172 -7.07 10.47 2.23
CA VAL A 172 -5.73 10.52 1.61
C VAL A 172 -5.90 10.69 0.10
N GLY A 173 -5.14 11.62 -0.48
CA GLY A 173 -5.18 11.94 -1.91
C GLY A 173 -5.64 13.36 -2.20
N ASN A 174 -6.28 13.58 -3.34
CA ASN A 174 -6.68 14.92 -3.76
C ASN A 174 -7.99 15.38 -3.08
N ALA A 175 -7.87 16.08 -1.96
CA ALA A 175 -9.03 16.61 -1.24
C ALA A 175 -9.86 17.65 -2.05
N PHE A 176 -9.27 18.31 -3.07
CA PHE A 176 -10.00 19.26 -3.92
C PHE A 176 -11.12 18.60 -4.73
N LEU A 177 -11.12 17.27 -4.86
CA LEU A 177 -12.21 16.54 -5.50
C LEU A 177 -13.54 16.68 -4.72
N LEU A 178 -13.51 16.92 -3.40
CA LEU A 178 -14.71 17.14 -2.58
C LEU A 178 -15.43 18.44 -2.94
N THR A 179 -14.72 19.42 -3.50
CA THR A 179 -15.27 20.72 -3.90
C THR A 179 -15.46 20.83 -5.41
N HIS A 180 -15.19 19.77 -6.18
CA HIS A 180 -15.32 19.77 -7.64
C HIS A 180 -16.78 20.04 -8.07
N PRO A 181 -17.08 20.98 -8.98
CA PRO A 181 -18.45 21.41 -9.26
C PRO A 181 -19.37 20.32 -9.84
N CYS A 182 -18.79 19.31 -10.48
CA CYS A 182 -19.52 18.16 -11.02
C CYS A 182 -19.08 16.89 -10.28
N ARG A 183 -19.98 16.31 -9.47
CA ARG A 183 -19.77 15.04 -8.75
C ARG A 183 -21.02 14.18 -8.93
N MET A 184 -20.84 12.88 -9.13
CA MET A 184 -21.93 11.94 -9.34
C MET A 184 -21.76 10.74 -8.42
N GLN A 185 -22.82 10.35 -7.73
CA GLN A 185 -22.85 9.12 -6.98
C GLN A 185 -22.97 7.93 -7.94
N VAL A 186 -22.11 6.93 -7.76
CA VAL A 186 -22.25 5.63 -8.43
C VAL A 186 -22.79 4.63 -7.42
N GLN A 187 -24.04 4.24 -7.59
CA GLN A 187 -24.69 3.19 -6.81
C GLN A 187 -25.35 2.21 -7.77
N ILE A 188 -24.75 1.02 -7.92
CA ILE A 188 -25.22 0.02 -8.87
C ILE A 188 -25.35 -1.32 -8.15
N SER A 189 -26.55 -1.89 -8.16
CA SER A 189 -26.82 -3.14 -7.46
C SER A 189 -26.13 -4.31 -8.15
N ARG A 190 -25.60 -5.25 -7.36
CA ARG A 190 -25.04 -6.53 -7.87
C ARG A 190 -26.07 -7.43 -8.57
N ARG A 191 -27.37 -7.09 -8.51
CA ARG A 191 -28.47 -7.83 -9.14
C ARG A 191 -28.91 -7.23 -10.47
N GLU A 192 -28.35 -6.08 -10.87
CA GLU A 192 -28.69 -5.47 -12.16
C GLU A 192 -28.25 -6.38 -13.31
N THR A 193 -29.13 -6.51 -14.30
CA THR A 193 -28.89 -7.28 -15.53
C THR A 193 -27.90 -6.55 -16.44
N GLU A 194 -27.35 -7.25 -17.44
CA GLU A 194 -26.44 -6.60 -18.40
C GLU A 194 -27.18 -5.53 -19.23
N GLU A 195 -28.44 -5.74 -19.59
CA GLU A 195 -29.29 -4.74 -20.27
C GLU A 195 -29.45 -3.46 -19.45
N GLN A 196 -29.68 -3.58 -18.13
CA GLN A 196 -29.78 -2.43 -17.22
C GLN A 196 -28.44 -1.71 -17.06
N TRP A 197 -27.33 -2.45 -17.12
CA TRP A 197 -25.99 -1.89 -17.11
C TRP A 197 -25.70 -1.12 -18.40
N GLU A 198 -26.01 -1.69 -19.57
CA GLU A 198 -25.84 -1.07 -20.89
C GLU A 198 -26.60 0.26 -20.98
N ALA A 199 -27.84 0.31 -20.49
CA ALA A 199 -28.64 1.54 -20.45
C ALA A 199 -28.00 2.66 -19.60
N ARG A 200 -27.12 2.33 -18.65
CA ARG A 200 -26.39 3.32 -17.82
C ARG A 200 -25.06 3.76 -18.41
N GLN A 201 -24.52 3.01 -19.38
CA GLN A 201 -23.19 3.30 -19.92
C GLN A 201 -23.13 4.67 -20.58
N GLU A 202 -24.18 5.03 -21.32
CA GLU A 202 -24.26 6.33 -22.02
C GLU A 202 -24.14 7.50 -21.03
N VAL A 203 -24.90 7.47 -19.95
CA VAL A 203 -24.85 8.50 -18.89
C VAL A 203 -23.48 8.54 -18.19
N LEU A 204 -22.91 7.37 -17.88
CA LEU A 204 -21.60 7.31 -17.23
C LEU A 204 -20.48 7.85 -18.13
N ASP A 205 -20.53 7.54 -19.43
CA ASP A 205 -19.56 8.02 -20.41
C ASP A 205 -19.70 9.51 -20.69
N GLU A 206 -20.93 10.04 -20.71
CA GLU A 206 -21.20 11.48 -20.81
C GLU A 206 -20.59 12.22 -19.62
N MET A 207 -20.90 11.77 -18.39
CA MET A 207 -20.39 12.39 -17.16
C MET A 207 -18.87 12.35 -17.07
N LEU A 208 -18.27 11.24 -17.51
CA LEU A 208 -16.82 11.10 -17.58
C LEU A 208 -16.20 12.08 -18.58
N THR A 209 -16.84 12.26 -19.73
CA THR A 209 -16.41 13.22 -20.76
C THR A 209 -16.52 14.67 -20.27
N GLN A 210 -17.52 14.97 -19.42
CA GLN A 210 -17.68 16.25 -18.74
C GLN A 210 -16.70 16.46 -17.57
N GLY A 211 -15.84 15.49 -17.27
CA GLY A 211 -14.87 15.58 -16.17
C GLY A 211 -15.51 15.44 -14.79
N CYS A 212 -16.69 14.80 -14.69
CA CYS A 212 -17.35 14.53 -13.42
C CYS A 212 -16.49 13.67 -12.49
N VAL A 213 -16.58 13.93 -11.20
CA VAL A 213 -15.93 13.10 -10.17
C VAL A 213 -16.90 12.02 -9.71
N PHE A 214 -16.51 10.76 -9.88
CA PHE A 214 -17.34 9.61 -9.53
C PHE A 214 -17.17 9.25 -8.05
N VAL A 215 -18.26 9.19 -7.30
CA VAL A 215 -18.27 9.01 -5.84
C VAL A 215 -18.97 7.72 -5.48
N SER A 216 -18.27 6.77 -4.87
CA SER A 216 -18.85 5.47 -4.47
C SER A 216 -17.93 4.72 -3.51
N PRO A 217 -18.44 3.75 -2.72
CA PRO A 217 -17.57 2.77 -2.10
C PRO A 217 -16.98 1.74 -3.08
N PHE A 218 -17.55 1.64 -4.30
CA PHE A 218 -17.12 0.71 -5.35
C PHE A 218 -17.03 -0.75 -4.89
N ILE A 219 -18.10 -1.23 -4.25
CA ILE A 219 -18.19 -2.57 -3.66
C ILE A 219 -18.72 -3.57 -4.68
N SER A 220 -19.77 -3.21 -5.42
CA SER A 220 -20.42 -4.13 -6.36
C SER A 220 -19.54 -4.39 -7.60
N PRO A 221 -19.68 -5.53 -8.30
CA PRO A 221 -18.93 -5.81 -9.53
C PRO A 221 -19.09 -4.73 -10.59
N HIS A 222 -20.31 -4.20 -10.73
CA HIS A 222 -20.63 -3.12 -11.67
C HIS A 222 -20.00 -1.80 -11.26
N GLU A 223 -20.04 -1.42 -9.97
CA GLU A 223 -19.33 -0.22 -9.50
C GLU A 223 -17.82 -0.35 -9.71
N GLN A 224 -17.23 -1.52 -9.45
CA GLN A 224 -15.82 -1.76 -9.72
C GLN A 224 -15.49 -1.67 -11.21
N ARG A 225 -16.44 -2.05 -12.10
CA ARG A 225 -16.30 -1.86 -13.55
C ARG A 225 -16.27 -0.36 -13.89
N VAL A 226 -17.15 0.45 -13.31
CA VAL A 226 -17.09 1.93 -13.43
C VAL A 226 -15.74 2.45 -12.98
N LEU A 227 -15.27 2.06 -11.79
CA LEU A 227 -13.99 2.52 -11.26
C LEU A 227 -12.82 2.24 -12.21
N ARG A 228 -12.78 1.04 -12.80
CA ARG A 228 -11.77 0.66 -13.80
C ARG A 228 -11.86 1.51 -15.06
N THR A 229 -13.07 1.71 -15.60
CA THR A 229 -13.28 2.56 -16.79
C THR A 229 -12.83 3.99 -16.56
N VAL A 230 -13.23 4.59 -15.43
CA VAL A 230 -12.82 5.96 -15.05
C VAL A 230 -11.30 6.04 -14.92
N ALA A 231 -10.67 5.07 -14.26
CA ALA A 231 -9.22 5.05 -14.10
C ALA A 231 -8.49 5.00 -15.46
N MET A 232 -8.90 4.09 -16.36
CA MET A 232 -8.34 3.90 -17.69
C MET A 232 -8.50 5.13 -18.60
N ARG A 233 -9.66 5.79 -18.55
CA ARG A 233 -9.99 6.95 -19.38
C ARG A 233 -9.50 8.29 -18.82
N GLY A 234 -8.70 8.29 -17.76
CA GLY A 234 -8.14 9.55 -17.24
C GLY A 234 -9.06 10.32 -16.30
N GLY A 235 -10.19 9.76 -15.86
CA GLY A 235 -11.16 10.44 -14.99
C GLY A 235 -10.77 10.52 -13.51
N CYS A 236 -11.65 11.13 -12.71
CA CYS A 236 -11.47 11.36 -11.27
C CYS A 236 -12.49 10.58 -10.42
N ALA A 237 -12.09 10.14 -9.22
CA ALA A 237 -12.99 9.47 -8.30
C ALA A 237 -12.73 9.78 -6.82
N ILE A 238 -13.79 9.64 -6.01
CA ILE A 238 -13.76 9.60 -4.56
C ILE A 238 -14.22 8.22 -4.12
N ARG A 239 -13.30 7.43 -3.56
CA ARG A 239 -13.58 6.07 -3.08
C ARG A 239 -13.80 6.07 -1.57
N LEU A 240 -14.97 5.62 -1.14
CA LEU A 240 -15.29 5.45 0.27
C LEU A 240 -14.90 4.05 0.78
N THR A 241 -14.46 3.95 2.03
CA THR A 241 -14.24 2.67 2.71
C THR A 241 -14.63 2.75 4.19
N HIS A 242 -14.97 1.60 4.76
CA HIS A 242 -15.15 1.41 6.21
C HIS A 242 -13.83 1.06 6.91
N ASP A 243 -12.73 0.91 6.17
CA ASP A 243 -11.42 0.59 6.74
C ASP A 243 -10.83 1.80 7.46
N PHE A 244 -10.21 1.57 8.62
CA PHE A 244 -9.48 2.61 9.35
C PHE A 244 -8.17 3.01 8.63
N PHE A 245 -7.92 4.31 8.52
CA PHE A 245 -6.66 4.84 7.99
C PHE A 245 -5.68 5.12 9.13
N GLY A 246 -4.82 4.15 9.45
CA GLY A 246 -3.70 4.39 10.37
C GLY A 246 -2.71 5.42 9.81
N GLU A 247 -1.86 6.03 10.65
CA GLU A 247 -0.98 7.15 10.25
C GLU A 247 -0.13 6.91 8.99
N ARG A 248 0.22 5.63 8.74
CA ARG A 248 1.06 5.21 7.60
C ARG A 248 0.25 4.75 6.39
N TYR A 249 -1.08 4.83 6.43
CA TYR A 249 -1.95 4.40 5.34
C TYR A 249 -1.64 5.18 4.06
N LYS A 250 -1.51 4.42 2.98
CA LYS A 250 -1.39 4.90 1.60
C LYS A 250 -2.13 3.93 0.70
N PRO A 251 -2.83 4.41 -0.35
CA PRO A 251 -3.39 3.54 -1.37
C PRO A 251 -2.31 2.62 -1.95
N GLY A 252 -2.67 1.37 -2.25
CA GLY A 252 -1.80 0.39 -2.91
C GLY A 252 -2.20 0.14 -4.36
N GLY A 253 -1.28 -0.43 -5.15
CA GLY A 253 -1.54 -0.78 -6.55
C GLY A 253 -1.91 0.43 -7.42
N GLU A 254 -2.82 0.23 -8.39
CA GLU A 254 -3.27 1.27 -9.32
C GLU A 254 -3.85 2.52 -8.63
N ARG A 255 -4.44 2.36 -7.43
CA ARG A 255 -4.96 3.47 -6.65
C ARG A 255 -3.85 4.43 -6.19
N PHE A 256 -2.63 3.93 -5.99
CA PHE A 256 -1.47 4.77 -5.70
C PHE A 256 -1.17 5.70 -6.88
N ASP A 257 -1.12 5.16 -8.10
CA ASP A 257 -0.82 5.94 -9.31
C ASP A 257 -1.92 6.93 -9.63
N TRP A 258 -3.17 6.53 -9.43
CA TRP A 258 -4.30 7.41 -9.61
C TRP A 258 -4.31 8.59 -8.62
N CYS A 259 -3.92 8.29 -7.37
CA CYS A 259 -3.67 9.29 -6.34
C CYS A 259 -2.48 10.20 -6.70
N CYS A 260 -1.38 9.66 -7.27
CA CYS A 260 -0.23 10.46 -7.75
C CYS A 260 -0.65 11.45 -8.84
N ALA A 261 -1.51 11.02 -9.75
CA ALA A 261 -2.04 11.85 -10.83
C ALA A 261 -3.01 12.94 -10.33
N GLY A 262 -3.30 13.01 -9.03
CA GLY A 262 -4.24 13.99 -8.46
C GLY A 262 -5.70 13.67 -8.78
N ARG A 263 -6.02 12.45 -9.22
CA ARG A 263 -7.35 12.09 -9.71
C ARG A 263 -8.12 11.14 -8.78
N LEU A 264 -7.52 10.75 -7.65
CA LEU A 264 -8.19 9.92 -6.64
C LEU A 264 -8.14 10.59 -5.26
N LEU A 265 -9.25 10.50 -4.55
CA LEU A 265 -9.34 10.68 -3.11
C LEU A 265 -9.90 9.41 -2.49
N GLU A 266 -9.16 8.82 -1.54
CA GLU A 266 -9.71 7.76 -0.70
C GLU A 266 -10.20 8.36 0.61
N VAL A 267 -11.39 7.95 1.06
CA VAL A 267 -12.05 8.46 2.26
C VAL A 267 -12.53 7.30 3.13
N SER A 268 -12.21 7.35 4.41
CA SER A 268 -12.66 6.40 5.43
C SER A 268 -13.79 6.98 6.27
N VAL A 269 -14.82 6.15 6.52
CA VAL A 269 -15.93 6.45 7.45
C VAL A 269 -15.72 5.83 8.83
N ALA A 270 -14.63 5.08 9.09
CA ALA A 270 -14.38 4.45 10.39
C ALA A 270 -14.15 5.45 11.53
N GLY A 271 -13.79 6.70 11.20
CA GLY A 271 -13.42 7.74 12.16
C GLY A 271 -11.99 7.55 12.70
N GLU A 272 -11.74 8.12 13.88
CA GLU A 272 -10.41 8.19 14.52
C GLU A 272 -9.97 6.87 15.21
N PHE A 273 -10.89 5.92 15.38
CA PHE A 273 -10.63 4.65 16.05
C PHE A 273 -10.90 3.45 15.14
N VAL A 274 -10.21 2.33 15.38
CA VAL A 274 -10.48 1.06 14.69
C VAL A 274 -11.83 0.53 15.14
N ARG A 275 -12.90 0.89 14.41
CA ARG A 275 -14.14 0.12 14.46
C ARG A 275 -13.87 -1.13 13.63
N TYR A 276 -13.68 -2.28 14.27
CA TYR A 276 -13.69 -3.58 13.60
C TYR A 276 -15.09 -3.85 13.04
N ALA A 277 -15.45 -3.15 11.98
CA ALA A 277 -16.66 -3.44 11.24
C ALA A 277 -16.26 -4.41 10.13
N ARG A 278 -16.79 -5.63 10.17
CA ARG A 278 -16.93 -6.38 8.93
C ARG A 278 -17.74 -5.52 7.96
N LEU A 279 -17.48 -5.63 6.66
CA LEU A 279 -18.35 -5.02 5.65
C LEU A 279 -19.72 -5.72 5.68
N ASP A 280 -20.59 -5.25 6.56
CA ASP A 280 -21.95 -5.70 6.70
C ASP A 280 -22.91 -4.78 5.95
N ARG A 281 -24.20 -5.13 5.97
CA ARG A 281 -25.23 -4.35 5.29
C ARG A 281 -25.32 -2.92 5.83
N ALA A 282 -25.15 -2.72 7.13
CA ALA A 282 -25.24 -1.40 7.73
C ALA A 282 -24.07 -0.51 7.30
N ALA A 283 -22.85 -1.06 7.25
CA ALA A 283 -21.67 -0.39 6.71
C ALA A 283 -21.86 -0.01 5.24
N CYS A 284 -22.39 -0.92 4.40
CA CYS A 284 -22.68 -0.61 2.99
C CYS A 284 -23.70 0.51 2.82
N LEU A 285 -24.80 0.48 3.59
CA LEU A 285 -25.81 1.55 3.55
C LEU A 285 -25.22 2.88 3.99
N ARG A 286 -24.41 2.89 5.05
CA ARG A 286 -23.74 4.10 5.52
C ARG A 286 -22.76 4.65 4.50
N LEU A 287 -21.99 3.79 3.83
CA LEU A 287 -21.09 4.21 2.76
C LEU A 287 -21.86 4.84 1.59
N ASN A 288 -23.00 4.27 1.21
CA ASN A 288 -23.83 4.84 0.15
C ASN A 288 -24.46 6.17 0.56
N GLU A 289 -24.93 6.31 1.80
CA GLU A 289 -25.43 7.58 2.34
C GLU A 289 -24.35 8.68 2.25
N VAL A 290 -23.13 8.38 2.74
CA VAL A 290 -22.01 9.33 2.66
C VAL A 290 -21.62 9.64 1.21
N ALA A 291 -21.69 8.66 0.30
CA ALA A 291 -21.44 8.89 -1.12
C ALA A 291 -22.45 9.88 -1.72
N GLY A 292 -23.73 9.75 -1.37
CA GLY A 292 -24.78 10.68 -1.79
C GLY A 292 -24.52 12.10 -1.28
N LEU A 293 -24.18 12.25 0.01
CA LEU A 293 -23.86 13.56 0.60
C LEU A 293 -22.64 14.23 -0.05
N ILE A 294 -21.62 13.46 -0.44
CA ILE A 294 -20.45 13.99 -1.14
C ILE A 294 -20.79 14.33 -2.60
N ALA A 295 -21.60 13.51 -3.26
CA ALA A 295 -22.00 13.71 -4.64
C ALA A 295 -22.90 14.94 -4.81
N THR A 296 -23.70 15.30 -3.80
CA THR A 296 -24.49 16.53 -3.83
C THR A 296 -23.58 17.75 -3.90
N THR A 297 -23.84 18.63 -4.86
CA THR A 297 -23.27 19.97 -4.97
C THR A 297 -24.33 20.98 -4.51
N GLU A 298 -23.96 22.18 -4.08
CA GLU A 298 -24.94 23.26 -3.87
C GLU A 298 -25.78 23.53 -5.14
N TRP A 299 -25.24 23.15 -6.31
CA TRP A 299 -25.90 23.24 -7.62
C TRP A 299 -26.83 22.06 -7.95
N SER A 300 -26.72 20.91 -7.28
CA SER A 300 -27.56 19.73 -7.54
C SER A 300 -28.95 19.82 -6.90
N GLN A 301 -29.27 20.91 -6.18
CA GLN A 301 -30.60 21.17 -5.62
C GLN A 301 -31.61 21.70 -6.66
N TRP A 302 -31.19 21.92 -7.91
CA TRP A 302 -32.02 22.50 -8.98
C TRP A 302 -32.35 21.52 -10.12
N ARG A 303 -32.44 20.22 -9.84
CA ARG A 303 -33.04 19.27 -10.80
C ARG A 303 -34.13 18.42 -10.12
N VAL A 304 -35.33 19.01 -10.21
CA VAL A 304 -36.71 18.47 -10.16
C VAL A 304 -37.13 17.74 -8.89
#